data_AF-A0AAW4KZJ1-F1
#
_entry.id   AF-A0AAW4KZJ1-F1
#
_cell.length_a   1.000
_cell.length_b   1.000
_cell.length_c   1.000
_cell.angle_alpha   90.00
_cell.angle_beta   90.00
_cell.angle_gamma   90.00
#
_symmetry.space_group_name_H-M   'P 1'
#
loop_
_entity.id
_entity.type
_entity.pdbx_description
1 polymer ?
#
loop_
_entity_poly.entity_id
_entity_poly.type
_entity_poly.pdbx_seq_one_letter_code
_entity_poly.pdbx_strand_id
1 'polypeptide(L)' 'MIIHHVPFRPLGAATPTTAFVEGETLILNDQRIDLSLIPEGMTLPMSAIGHELFAGPVSRRNGEI' A
#
# COMPACT_ATOMS: atom_id res chain seq x y z
N MET A 1 -20.84 -13.69 -27.21
CA MET A 1 -19.61 -13.28 -26.49
C MET A 1 -19.25 -14.40 -25.54
N ILE A 2 -18.16 -15.12 -25.79
CA ILE A 2 -17.69 -16.20 -24.92
C ILE A 2 -16.57 -15.59 -24.08
N ILE A 3 -16.76 -15.51 -22.76
CA ILE A 3 -15.70 -15.09 -21.83
C ILE A 3 -15.00 -16.37 -21.36
N HIS A 4 -13.74 -16.54 -21.76
CA HIS A 4 -12.90 -17.60 -21.24
C HIS A 4 -12.36 -17.17 -19.87
N HIS A 5 -12.89 -17.77 -18.80
CA HIS A 5 -12.38 -17.56 -17.44
C HIS A 5 -11.08 -18.35 -17.25
N VAL A 6 -9.94 -17.66 -17.35
CA VAL A 6 -8.63 -18.22 -17.00
C VAL A 6 -8.37 -17.87 -15.54
N PRO A 7 -8.31 -18.85 -14.61
CA PRO A 7 -7.98 -18.57 -13.22
C PRO A 7 -6.54 -18.03 -13.14
N PHE A 8 -6.35 -16.94 -12.41
CA PHE A 8 -5.02 -16.40 -12.13
C PHE A 8 -4.18 -17.49 -11.44
N ARG A 9 -3.11 -17.92 -12.10
CA ARG A 9 -2.09 -18.80 -11.53
C ARG A 9 -0.83 -17.98 -11.35
N PRO A 10 -0.50 -17.51 -10.13
CA PRO A 10 0.77 -16.84 -9.91
C PRO A 10 1.89 -17.80 -10.30
N LEU A 11 2.70 -17.40 -11.28
CA LEU A 11 3.87 -18.15 -11.71
C LEU A 11 5.05 -17.71 -10.82
N GLY A 12 5.47 -18.57 -9.90
CA GLY A 12 6.66 -18.34 -9.07
C GLY A 12 6.39 -18.37 -7.56
N ALA A 13 7.47 -18.23 -6.79
CA ALA A 13 7.39 -18.06 -5.34
C ALA A 13 7.02 -16.60 -5.02
N ALA A 14 6.02 -16.41 -4.16
CA ALA A 14 5.70 -15.10 -3.62
C ALA A 14 6.57 -14.84 -2.38
N THR A 15 7.18 -13.66 -2.32
CA THR A 15 7.80 -13.19 -1.08
C THR A 15 6.68 -12.75 -0.13
N PRO A 16 6.60 -13.32 1.09
CA PRO A 16 5.63 -12.86 2.08
C PRO A 16 5.83 -11.38 2.38
N THR A 17 4.73 -10.63 2.43
CA THR A 17 4.75 -9.23 2.86
C THR A 17 4.38 -9.16 4.34
N THR A 18 5.18 -8.45 5.13
CA THR A 18 4.84 -8.08 6.51
C THR A 18 4.43 -6.61 6.55
N ALA A 19 3.37 -6.31 7.29
CA ALA A 19 2.86 -4.95 7.46
C ALA A 19 2.43 -4.75 8.91
N PHE A 20 2.92 -3.68 9.55
CA PHE A 20 2.52 -3.29 10.90
C PHE A 20 2.54 -1.78 11.04
N VAL A 21 1.70 -1.27 11.95
CA VAL A 21 1.52 0.16 12.19
C VAL A 21 2.00 0.50 13.60
N GLU A 22 2.88 1.48 13.71
CA GLU A 22 3.35 2.06 14.97
C GLU A 22 3.00 3.56 14.98
N GLY A 23 1.87 3.90 15.61
CA GLY A 23 1.36 5.28 15.58
C GLY A 23 1.01 5.71 14.15
N GLU A 24 1.71 6.70 13.62
CA GLU A 24 1.54 7.20 12.24
C GLU A 24 2.62 6.68 11.28
N THR A 25 3.39 5.66 11.67
CA THR A 25 4.38 5.01 10.81
C THR A 25 3.88 3.65 10.35
N LEU A 26 3.82 3.42 9.04
CA LEU A 26 3.59 2.10 8.46
C LEU A 26 4.94 1.45 8.18
N ILE A 27 5.08 0.19 8.59
CA ILE A 27 6.32 -0.57 8.43
C ILE A 27 6.01 -1.76 7.52
N LEU A 28 6.62 -1.76 6.33
CA LEU A 28 6.46 -2.76 5.28
C LEU A 28 7.79 -3.44 5.03
N ASN A 29 7.90 -4.76 5.25
CA ASN A 29 9.14 -5.51 5.06
C ASN A 29 10.39 -4.78 5.64
N ASP A 30 10.28 -4.34 6.90
CA ASP A 30 11.30 -3.57 7.64
C ASP A 30 11.58 -2.13 7.12
N GLN A 31 10.94 -1.68 6.04
CA GLN A 31 10.98 -0.30 5.58
C GLN A 31 9.91 0.54 6.29
N ARG A 32 10.32 1.71 6.81
CA ARG A 32 9.43 2.62 7.54
C ARG A 32 8.95 3.72 6.60
N ILE A 33 7.63 3.87 6.50
CA ILE A 33 6.95 4.97 5.79
C ILE A 33 6.29 5.86 6.82
N ASP A 34 6.71 7.12 6.86
CA ASP A 34 6.11 8.15 7.72
C ASP A 34 4.85 8.73 7.07
N LEU A 35 3.69 8.46 7.67
CA LEU A 35 2.38 8.91 7.20
C LEU A 35 1.85 10.12 7.98
N SER A 36 2.63 10.62 8.97
CA SER A 36 2.31 11.85 9.72
C SER A 36 2.30 13.08 8.80
N LEU A 37 3.03 13.01 7.69
CA LEU A 37 3.13 14.06 6.70
C LEU A 37 1.88 14.22 5.82
N ILE A 38 0.88 13.34 5.95
CA ILE A 38 -0.39 13.43 5.20
C ILE A 38 -1.40 14.19 6.07
N PRO A 39 -1.72 15.46 5.75
CA PRO A 39 -2.71 16.20 6.53
C PRO A 39 -4.12 15.60 6.39
N GLU A 40 -5.02 15.97 7.30
CA GLU A 40 -6.42 15.57 7.23
C GLU A 40 -7.06 15.98 5.89
N GLY A 41 -7.78 15.05 5.27
CA GLY A 41 -8.44 15.28 3.97
C GLY A 41 -7.51 15.31 2.77
N MET A 42 -6.21 15.09 2.95
CA MET A 42 -5.23 15.03 1.86
C MET A 42 -4.98 13.60 1.39
N THR A 43 -4.51 13.52 0.15
CA THR A 43 -4.09 12.29 -0.50
C THR A 43 -2.64 12.42 -0.93
N LEU A 44 -1.79 11.50 -0.45
CA LEU A 44 -0.42 11.35 -0.91
C LEU A 44 -0.41 10.48 -2.19
N PRO A 45 0.07 11.01 -3.33
CA PRO A 45 0.17 10.22 -4.55
C PRO A 45 1.22 9.12 -4.39
N MET A 46 0.98 7.97 -5.02
CA MET A 46 1.88 6.81 -4.99
C MET A 46 3.32 7.18 -5.39
N SER A 47 3.50 8.10 -6.35
CA SER A 47 4.81 8.56 -6.80
C SER A 47 5.63 9.27 -5.71
N ALA A 48 5.00 9.79 -4.66
CA ALA A 48 5.68 10.45 -3.54
C ALA A 48 6.09 9.48 -2.42
N ILE A 49 5.53 8.26 -2.39
CA ILE A 49 5.79 7.25 -1.34
C ILE A 49 7.09 6.49 -1.61
N GLY A 50 7.44 6.28 -2.89
CA GLY A 50 8.69 5.66 -3.29
C GLY A 50 8.85 4.20 -2.86
N HIS A 51 7.74 3.47 -2.65
CA HIS A 51 7.74 2.10 -2.15
C HIS A 51 6.92 1.17 -3.05
N GLU A 52 7.52 0.04 -3.46
CA GLU A 52 7.00 -0.87 -4.49
C GLU A 52 5.71 -1.60 -4.10
N LEU A 53 5.47 -1.79 -2.81
CA LEU A 53 4.29 -2.49 -2.31
C LEU A 53 3.01 -1.62 -2.25
N PHE A 54 3.11 -0.32 -2.55
CA PHE A 54 1.92 0.51 -2.69
C PHE A 54 1.35 0.36 -4.09
N ALA A 55 0.10 -0.09 -4.19
CA ALA A 55 -0.61 -0.19 -5.47
C ALA A 55 -1.42 1.07 -5.82
N GLY A 56 -1.38 2.10 -4.98
CA GLY A 56 -2.21 3.29 -5.14
C GLY A 56 -1.91 4.41 -4.14
N PRO A 57 -2.64 5.53 -4.24
CA PRO A 57 -2.48 6.66 -3.35
C PRO A 57 -2.98 6.36 -1.94
N VAL A 58 -2.46 7.09 -0.96
CA VAL A 58 -2.82 6.97 0.47
C VAL A 58 -3.55 8.23 0.90
N SER A 59 -4.67 8.11 1.62
CA SER A 59 -5.48 9.27 2.00
C SER A 59 -5.77 9.29 3.48
N ARG A 60 -5.70 10.47 4.11
CA ARG A 60 -6.15 10.62 5.49
C ARG A 60 -7.62 11.02 5.52
N ARG A 61 -8.44 10.26 6.25
CA ARG A 61 -9.87 10.54 6.44
C ARG A 61 -10.29 10.26 7.86
N ASN A 62 -10.93 11.24 8.50
CA ASN A 62 -11.42 11.17 9.88
C ASN A 62 -10.33 10.76 10.89
N GLY A 63 -9.08 11.18 10.67
CA GLY A 63 -7.93 10.78 11.51
C GLY A 63 -7.38 9.37 11.24
N GLU A 64 -7.86 8.67 10.21
CA GLU A 64 -7.39 7.34 9.79
C GLU A 64 -6.66 7.42 8.44
N ILE A 65 -5.71 6.51 8.20
CA ILE A 65 -4.95 6.37 6.95
C ILE A 65 -5.44 5.16 6.14
#